data_AF-A0A533UF64-F1
#
_entry.id   AF-A0A533UF64-F1
#
_cell.length_a   1.000
_cell.length_b   1.000
_cell.length_c   1.000
_cell.angle_alpha   90.00
_cell.angle_beta   90.00
_cell.angle_gamma   90.00
#
_symmetry.space_group_name_H-M   'P 1'
#
loop_
_entity.id
_entity.type
_entity.pdbx_description
1 polymer ?
#
loop_
_entity_poly.entity_id
_entity_poly.type
_entity_poly.pdbx_seq_one_letter_code
_entity_poly.pdbx_strand_id
1 'polypeptide(L)'
;MLFCIFPENKWRLSLDIETKILSDLDEKLREITVIGFERPELIRVVSKVESDWSSEVAYSYHILFTFAHVFHMRKRKVLSDNEWIGLLRWMKSAFEQGTINEIWKSKIEMEKWFDPAFQEFIDKELIPLRKK
;
A
#
# COMPACT_ATOMS: atom_id res chain seq x y z
N MET A 1 -20.06 -21.54 42.75
CA MET A 1 -19.27 -22.10 41.63
C MET A 1 -19.32 -21.08 40.50
N LEU A 2 -18.23 -20.36 40.27
CA LEU A 2 -18.09 -19.37 39.19
C LEU A 2 -18.05 -20.10 37.84
N PHE A 3 -18.86 -19.67 36.88
CA PHE A 3 -18.54 -19.82 35.46
C PHE A 3 -18.78 -18.47 34.77
N CYS A 4 -17.69 -17.77 34.51
CA CYS A 4 -17.67 -16.58 33.66
C CYS A 4 -17.82 -17.01 32.20
N ILE A 5 -18.96 -16.71 31.58
CA ILE A 5 -19.13 -16.80 30.12
C ILE A 5 -18.77 -15.44 29.53
N PHE A 6 -17.52 -15.27 29.11
CA PHE A 6 -17.07 -14.34 28.06
C PHE A 6 -15.72 -14.88 27.61
N PRO A 7 -15.52 -15.33 26.35
CA PRO A 7 -15.14 -14.38 25.30
C PRO A 7 -15.28 -14.90 23.84
N GLU A 8 -16.39 -14.67 23.15
CA GLU A 8 -16.38 -14.65 21.65
C GLU A 8 -16.68 -13.24 21.13
N ASN A 9 -17.61 -12.55 21.77
CA ASN A 9 -18.00 -11.19 21.39
C ASN A 9 -16.91 -10.14 21.59
N LYS A 10 -16.01 -10.28 22.58
CA LYS A 10 -14.92 -9.31 22.79
C LYS A 10 -13.88 -9.33 21.68
N TRP A 11 -13.55 -10.50 21.16
CA TRP A 11 -12.59 -10.66 20.07
C TRP A 11 -13.16 -10.17 18.73
N ARG A 12 -14.44 -10.45 18.48
CA ARG A 12 -15.13 -9.89 17.30
C ARG A 12 -15.29 -8.38 17.39
N LEU A 13 -15.70 -7.84 18.55
CA LEU A 13 -15.72 -6.38 18.74
C LEU A 13 -14.34 -5.75 18.62
N SER A 14 -13.29 -6.36 19.18
CA SER A 14 -11.93 -5.80 19.06
C SER A 14 -11.46 -5.83 17.62
N LEU A 15 -11.73 -6.92 16.89
CA LEU A 15 -11.40 -7.05 15.47
C LEU A 15 -12.22 -6.07 14.62
N ASP A 16 -13.51 -5.90 14.90
CA ASP A 16 -14.38 -4.96 14.20
C ASP A 16 -13.97 -3.51 14.46
N ILE A 17 -13.58 -3.18 15.70
CA ILE A 17 -13.05 -1.85 16.06
C ILE A 17 -11.68 -1.61 15.40
N GLU A 18 -10.77 -2.57 15.45
CA GLU A 18 -9.47 -2.48 14.79
C GLU A 18 -9.62 -2.33 13.28
N THR A 19 -10.49 -3.13 12.66
CA THR A 19 -10.80 -3.05 11.23
C THR A 19 -11.40 -1.69 10.88
N LYS A 20 -12.29 -1.16 11.71
CA LYS A 20 -12.87 0.17 11.50
C LYS A 20 -11.82 1.28 11.62
N ILE A 21 -10.98 1.27 12.66
CA ILE A 21 -9.92 2.27 12.85
C ILE A 21 -8.93 2.24 11.67
N LEU A 22 -8.58 1.03 11.22
CA LEU A 22 -7.70 0.86 10.07
C LEU A 22 -8.37 1.34 8.79
N SER A 23 -9.67 1.08 8.59
CA SER A 23 -10.46 1.57 7.46
C SER A 23 -10.55 3.09 7.43
N ASP A 24 -10.83 3.73 8.58
CA ASP A 24 -10.93 5.18 8.70
C ASP A 24 -9.58 5.85 8.42
N LEU A 25 -8.48 5.26 8.91
CA LEU A 25 -7.13 5.73 8.62
C LEU A 25 -6.80 5.59 7.13
N ASP A 26 -7.18 4.48 6.51
CA ASP A 26 -6.98 4.22 5.08
C ASP A 26 -7.75 5.22 4.21
N GLU A 27 -8.98 5.56 4.59
CA GLU A 27 -9.79 6.57 3.93
C GLU A 27 -9.14 7.95 4.03
N LYS A 28 -8.63 8.33 5.21
CA LYS A 28 -7.89 9.59 5.40
C LYS A 28 -6.60 9.64 4.59
N LEU A 29 -5.84 8.55 4.53
CA LEU A 29 -4.63 8.47 3.71
C LEU A 29 -4.95 8.53 2.20
N ARG A 30 -6.06 7.92 1.79
CA ARG A 30 -6.56 8.02 0.41
C ARG A 30 -6.97 9.46 0.07
N GLU A 31 -7.68 10.15 0.94
CA GLU A 31 -8.01 11.58 0.77
C GLU A 31 -6.75 12.43 0.59
N ILE A 32 -5.75 12.26 1.46
CA ILE A 32 -4.46 12.97 1.37
C ILE A 32 -3.77 12.68 0.03
N THR A 33 -3.80 11.42 -0.42
CA THR A 33 -3.20 10.99 -1.68
C THR A 33 -3.91 11.59 -2.89
N VAL A 34 -5.25 11.61 -2.89
CA VAL A 34 -6.05 12.23 -3.95
C VAL A 34 -5.79 13.73 -4.02
N ILE A 35 -5.75 14.42 -2.88
CA ILE A 35 -5.40 15.85 -2.82
C ILE A 35 -3.99 16.10 -3.37
N GLY A 36 -3.01 15.27 -2.99
CA GLY A 36 -1.64 15.37 -3.50
C GLY A 36 -1.54 15.14 -5.01
N PHE A 37 -2.43 14.31 -5.59
CA PHE A 37 -2.50 14.08 -7.03
C PHE A 37 -3.18 15.23 -7.79
N GLU A 38 -4.34 15.70 -7.31
CA GLU A 38 -5.08 16.82 -7.92
C GLU A 38 -4.33 18.14 -7.80
N ARG A 39 -3.50 18.27 -6.75
CA ARG A 39 -2.72 19.46 -6.43
C ARG A 39 -1.27 19.08 -6.11
N PRO A 40 -0.47 18.68 -7.12
CA PRO A 40 0.92 18.27 -6.94
C PRO A 40 1.75 19.31 -6.21
N GLU A 41 1.42 20.61 -6.36
CA GLU A 41 2.10 21.69 -5.68
C GLU A 41 1.99 21.64 -4.15
N LEU A 42 1.00 20.95 -3.60
CA LEU A 42 0.82 20.75 -2.15
C LEU A 42 1.75 19.68 -1.58
N ILE A 43 2.36 18.83 -2.42
CA ILE A 43 3.31 17.81 -1.94
C ILE A 43 4.50 18.45 -1.22
N ARG A 44 4.82 19.72 -1.53
CA ARG A 44 5.83 20.54 -0.85
C ARG A 44 5.63 20.66 0.66
N VAL A 45 4.39 20.50 1.13
CA VAL A 45 4.05 20.51 2.56
C VAL A 45 4.66 19.30 3.27
N VAL A 46 4.70 18.17 2.58
CA VAL A 46 5.28 16.92 3.09
C VAL A 46 6.77 16.83 2.75
N SER A 47 7.18 17.33 1.58
CA SER A 47 8.57 17.25 1.14
C SER A 47 8.94 18.32 0.11
N LYS A 48 9.99 19.09 0.43
CA LYS A 48 10.53 20.16 -0.44
C LYS A 48 11.37 19.64 -1.60
N VAL A 49 11.85 18.39 -1.53
CA VAL A 49 12.70 17.77 -2.57
C VAL A 49 11.85 17.22 -3.71
N GLU A 50 10.57 17.00 -3.44
CA GLU A 50 9.62 16.28 -4.29
C GLU A 50 8.58 17.22 -4.94
N SER A 51 8.75 18.54 -4.80
CA SER A 51 7.81 19.55 -5.32
C SER A 51 7.76 19.65 -6.85
N ASP A 52 8.68 19.00 -7.55
CA ASP A 52 8.78 18.98 -9.02
C ASP A 52 8.37 17.63 -9.62
N TRP A 53 7.57 16.82 -8.89
CA TRP A 53 7.08 15.55 -9.43
C TRP A 53 6.27 15.75 -10.70
N SER A 54 6.63 15.00 -11.75
CA SER A 54 5.77 14.88 -12.91
C SER A 54 4.48 14.15 -12.53
N SER A 55 3.42 14.38 -13.31
CA SER A 55 2.14 13.66 -13.13
C SER A 55 2.32 12.14 -13.17
N GLU A 56 3.29 11.62 -13.92
CA GLU A 56 3.63 10.19 -13.96
C GLU A 56 4.23 9.69 -12.64
N VAL A 57 5.10 10.47 -12.00
CA VAL A 57 5.66 10.11 -10.69
C VAL A 57 4.57 10.15 -9.63
N ALA A 58 3.74 11.20 -9.60
CA ALA A 58 2.62 11.30 -8.67
C ALA A 58 1.62 10.13 -8.84
N TYR A 59 1.30 9.76 -10.08
CA TYR A 59 0.45 8.61 -10.37
C TYR A 59 1.10 7.28 -9.95
N SER A 60 2.41 7.14 -10.10
CA SER A 60 3.15 5.95 -9.65
C SER A 60 3.10 5.78 -8.13
N TYR A 61 3.21 6.87 -7.36
CA TYR A 61 2.99 6.82 -5.91
C TYR A 61 1.60 6.31 -5.57
N HIS A 62 0.56 6.78 -6.27
CA HIS A 62 -0.81 6.30 -6.03
C HIS A 62 -0.96 4.79 -6.26
N ILE A 63 -0.37 4.27 -7.35
CA ILE A 63 -0.36 2.83 -7.63
C ILE A 63 0.38 2.08 -6.51
N LEU A 64 1.55 2.57 -6.08
CA LEU A 64 2.36 1.91 -5.06
C LEU A 64 1.71 1.94 -3.67
N PHE A 65 1.07 3.03 -3.27
CA PHE A 65 0.26 3.07 -2.05
C PHE A 65 -0.91 2.08 -2.11
N THR A 66 -1.52 1.91 -3.28
CA THR A 66 -2.56 0.89 -3.48
C THR A 66 -1.97 -0.52 -3.32
N PHE A 67 -0.80 -0.78 -3.89
CA PHE A 67 -0.11 -2.07 -3.75
C PHE A 67 0.29 -2.37 -2.30
N ALA A 68 0.78 -1.36 -1.58
CA ALA A 68 1.12 -1.45 -0.15
C ALA A 68 -0.13 -1.80 0.68
N HIS A 69 -1.24 -1.14 0.40
CA HIS A 69 -2.51 -1.45 1.06
C HIS A 69 -2.95 -2.90 0.81
N VAL A 70 -2.95 -3.34 -0.45
CA VAL A 70 -3.26 -4.74 -0.82
C VAL A 70 -2.33 -5.74 -0.12
N PHE A 71 -1.03 -5.44 -0.07
CA PHE A 71 -0.04 -6.25 0.65
C PHE A 71 -0.38 -6.37 2.15
N HIS A 72 -0.73 -5.26 2.82
CA HIS A 72 -1.10 -5.30 4.23
C HIS A 72 -2.43 -6.00 4.48
N MET A 73 -3.42 -5.84 3.60
CA MET A 73 -4.67 -6.60 3.67
C MET A 73 -4.41 -8.11 3.56
N ARG A 74 -3.48 -8.53 2.70
CA ARG A 74 -3.06 -9.93 2.60
C ARG A 74 -2.39 -10.41 3.89
N LYS A 75 -1.47 -9.63 4.47
CA LYS A 75 -0.80 -9.95 5.75
C LYS A 75 -1.79 -10.10 6.91
N ARG A 76 -2.85 -9.28 6.91
CA ARG A 76 -3.95 -9.33 7.90
C ARG A 76 -4.99 -10.41 7.61
N LYS A 77 -4.81 -11.22 6.55
CA LYS A 77 -5.73 -12.28 6.12
C LYS A 77 -7.15 -11.78 5.81
N VAL A 78 -7.26 -10.54 5.32
CA VAL A 78 -8.53 -9.94 4.89
C VAL A 78 -8.87 -10.41 3.47
N LEU A 79 -7.87 -10.55 2.60
CA LEU A 79 -8.06 -11.01 1.22
C LEU A 79 -8.12 -12.54 1.14
N SER A 80 -9.12 -13.04 0.42
CA SER A 80 -9.16 -14.45 0.00
C SER A 80 -8.01 -14.78 -0.95
N ASP A 81 -7.72 -16.07 -1.12
CA ASP A 81 -6.65 -16.52 -2.01
C ASP A 81 -6.91 -16.14 -3.48
N ASN A 82 -8.17 -16.19 -3.93
CA ASN A 82 -8.52 -15.82 -5.30
C ASN A 82 -8.35 -14.32 -5.56
N GLU A 83 -8.78 -13.47 -4.62
CA GLU A 83 -8.57 -12.01 -4.72
C GLU A 83 -7.08 -11.67 -4.74
N TRP A 84 -6.31 -12.30 -3.85
CA TRP A 84 -4.86 -12.13 -3.81
C TRP A 84 -4.20 -12.52 -5.13
N ILE A 85 -4.56 -13.66 -5.73
CA ILE A 85 -3.98 -14.11 -7.00
C ILE A 85 -4.24 -13.08 -8.12
N GLY A 86 -5.48 -12.56 -8.21
CA GLY A 86 -5.83 -11.56 -9.22
C GLY A 86 -5.04 -10.26 -9.05
N LEU A 87 -4.98 -9.75 -7.82
CA LEU A 87 -4.25 -8.53 -7.50
C LEU A 87 -2.74 -8.70 -7.68
N LEU A 88 -2.18 -9.83 -7.25
CA LEU A 88 -0.76 -10.14 -7.43
C LEU A 88 -0.38 -10.20 -8.91
N ARG A 89 -1.24 -10.79 -9.75
CA ARG A 89 -1.02 -10.83 -11.20
C ARG A 89 -0.98 -9.41 -11.78
N TRP A 90 -1.91 -8.56 -11.39
CA TRP A 90 -1.94 -7.16 -11.82
C TRP A 90 -0.68 -6.40 -11.37
N MET A 91 -0.29 -6.55 -10.10
CA MET A 91 0.93 -5.96 -9.55
C MET A 91 2.18 -6.37 -10.34
N LYS A 92 2.33 -7.67 -10.63
CA LYS A 92 3.45 -8.18 -11.44
C LYS A 92 3.43 -7.61 -12.86
N SER A 93 2.28 -7.60 -13.53
CA SER A 93 2.16 -7.04 -14.88
C SER A 93 2.50 -5.55 -14.93
N ALA A 94 2.12 -4.77 -13.91
CA ALA A 94 2.48 -3.35 -13.83
C ALA A 94 4.01 -3.15 -13.77
N PHE A 95 4.72 -3.94 -12.97
CA PHE A 95 6.18 -3.89 -12.84
C PHE A 95 6.94 -4.47 -14.04
N GLU A 96 6.33 -5.40 -14.77
CA GLU A 96 6.94 -6.03 -15.95
C GLU A 96 6.77 -5.19 -17.22
N GLN A 97 5.59 -4.58 -17.41
CA GLN A 97 5.21 -3.94 -18.67
C GLN A 97 5.18 -2.41 -18.59
N GLY A 98 5.00 -1.84 -17.39
CA GLY A 98 4.93 -0.40 -17.18
C GLY A 98 6.27 0.23 -16.79
N THR A 99 6.29 1.55 -16.73
CA THR A 99 7.45 2.34 -16.29
C THR A 99 7.58 2.42 -14.75
N ILE A 100 6.65 1.83 -14.01
CA ILE A 100 6.64 1.87 -12.54
C ILE A 100 7.89 1.27 -11.91
N ASN A 101 8.50 0.26 -12.54
CA ASN A 101 9.74 -0.37 -12.08
C ASN A 101 10.94 0.58 -12.24
N GLU A 102 10.96 1.38 -13.30
CA GLU A 102 12.00 2.40 -13.52
C GLU A 102 11.85 3.54 -12.51
N ILE A 103 10.62 3.98 -12.27
CA ILE A 103 10.29 5.02 -11.29
C ILE A 103 10.63 4.53 -9.87
N TRP A 104 10.24 3.31 -9.51
CA TRP A 104 10.60 2.64 -8.25
C TRP A 104 12.10 2.67 -7.99
N LYS A 105 12.92 2.34 -9.00
CA LYS A 105 14.38 2.28 -8.87
C LYS A 105 15.08 3.63 -8.86
N SER A 106 14.53 4.65 -9.51
CA SER A 106 15.27 5.88 -9.84
C SER A 106 14.73 7.15 -9.21
N LYS A 107 13.48 7.15 -8.75
CA LYS A 107 12.77 8.37 -8.29
C LYS A 107 12.14 8.23 -6.91
N ILE A 108 11.92 7.01 -6.44
CA ILE A 108 11.22 6.78 -5.17
C ILE A 108 12.24 6.57 -4.06
N GLU A 109 12.17 7.44 -3.05
CA GLU A 109 12.90 7.25 -1.80
C GLU A 109 12.13 6.27 -0.92
N MET A 110 12.37 4.97 -1.17
CA MET A 110 11.61 3.86 -0.58
C MET A 110 11.51 3.95 0.94
N GLU A 111 12.61 4.31 1.61
CA GLU A 111 12.69 4.34 3.08
C GLU A 111 11.87 5.49 3.71
N LYS A 112 11.50 6.50 2.92
CA LYS A 112 10.70 7.64 3.41
C LYS A 112 9.21 7.35 3.42
N TRP A 113 8.74 6.51 2.50
CA TRP A 113 7.32 6.42 2.17
C TRP A 113 6.70 5.05 2.43
N PHE A 114 7.51 3.98 2.45
CA PHE A 114 7.02 2.61 2.59
C PHE A 114 7.74 1.87 3.71
N ASP A 115 7.03 0.91 4.32
CA ASP A 115 7.65 0.08 5.34
C ASP A 115 8.62 -0.95 4.72
N PRO A 116 9.64 -1.42 5.48
CA PRO A 116 10.63 -2.35 4.95
C PRO A 116 10.05 -3.68 4.46
N ALA A 117 8.92 -4.15 5.01
CA ALA A 117 8.34 -5.43 4.61
C ALA A 117 7.64 -5.33 3.25
N PHE A 118 7.03 -4.18 2.94
CA PHE A 118 6.52 -3.93 1.60
C PHE A 118 7.64 -3.79 0.57
N GLN A 119 8.72 -3.08 0.91
CA GLN A 119 9.89 -2.99 0.03
C GLN A 119 10.46 -4.38 -0.30
N GLU A 120 10.64 -5.23 0.71
CA GLU A 120 11.10 -6.61 0.53
C GLU A 120 10.16 -7.43 -0.38
N PHE A 121 8.85 -7.21 -0.26
CA PHE A 121 7.87 -7.84 -1.14
C PHE A 121 8.04 -7.40 -2.59
N ILE A 122 8.16 -6.09 -2.86
CA ILE A 122 8.38 -5.58 -4.22
C ILE A 122 9.64 -6.22 -4.82
N ASP A 123 10.75 -6.17 -4.08
CA ASP A 123 12.06 -6.60 -4.56
C ASP A 123 12.12 -8.11 -4.86
N LYS A 124 11.37 -8.93 -4.10
CA LYS A 124 11.36 -10.39 -4.26
C LYS A 124 10.29 -10.89 -5.22
N GLU A 125 9.10 -10.30 -5.19
CA GLU A 125 7.92 -10.87 -5.86
C GLU A 125 7.51 -10.13 -7.13
N LEU A 126 7.76 -8.83 -7.22
CA LEU A 126 7.28 -8.00 -8.32
C LEU A 126 8.37 -7.61 -9.30
N ILE A 127 9.59 -7.33 -8.83
CA ILE A 127 10.71 -7.04 -9.73
C ILE A 127 11.11 -8.34 -10.43
N PRO A 128 11.05 -8.42 -11.77
CA PRO A 128 11.49 -9.61 -12.48
C PRO A 128 12.97 -9.86 -12.16
N LEU A 129 13.29 -11.06 -11.66
CA LEU A 129 14.68 -11.51 -11.62
C LEU A 129 15.22 -11.42 -13.04
N ARG A 130 16.26 -10.61 -13.26
CA ARG A 130 16.96 -10.61 -14.56
C ARG A 130 17.34 -12.06 -14.84
N LYS A 131 16.74 -12.66 -15.87
CA LYS A 131 17.34 -13.85 -16.49
C LYS A 131 18.70 -13.37 -17.01
N LYS A 132 19.77 -13.85 -16.37
CA LYS A 132 21.12 -13.77 -16.92
C LYS A 132 21.16 -14.50 -18.25
#